data_AF-A0A0H4CTS7-F1
#
_entry.id   AF-A0A0H4CTS7-F1
#
_cell.length_a   1.000
_cell.length_b   1.000
_cell.length_c   1.000
_cell.angle_alpha   90.00
_cell.angle_beta   90.00
_cell.angle_gamma   90.00
#
_symmetry.space_group_name_H-M   'P 1'
#
loop_
_entity.id
_entity.type
_entity.pdbx_description
1 polymer ?
#
loop_
_entity_poly.entity_id
_entity_poly.type
_entity_poly.pdbx_seq_one_letter_code
_entity_poly.pdbx_strand_id
1 'polypeptide(L)'
;KVNAKDSKNTFYYGPFPSGYGAKPILKLLQHETLYENGLLIKNKDYNFWINQFNKIKEILSFKNNNYINELTNKMHQAANNMQFELALFLRDGLTYLKKLKESQIIELSQYKNIDVFAYKTDEKLIFATVLFYRYGILINKVNLTIPLGLSVDESLRVFFEQFYEDKILPDNLIVQEELLNFDLNLSSEYKFISPKIGTNKKVLDLAILNLNDYYEKEHLVIKNQLDKASNMLDSLNKYLNLPKLKNIVVFDNSNINNINPVGVAIVYTNGIKNKSLYRKFNLEALNERSADVEYIKQSISKFFSSNKNPKDYDLVIADGGIQQVNEAKKTLKTLNINIPVIGLVKNEFHKTKALIDLDMNEIHINDLEL
;
A
#
# COMPACT_ATOMS: atom_id res chain seq x y z
N LYS A 1 0.11 4.69 8.47
CA LYS A 1 -0.46 3.37 8.81
C LYS A 1 -1.32 3.56 10.05
N VAL A 2 -2.59 3.21 10.00
CA VAL A 2 -3.44 3.10 11.20
C VAL A 2 -3.48 1.61 11.51
N ASN A 3 -2.98 1.23 12.69
CA ASN A 3 -2.99 -0.15 13.17
C ASN A 3 -4.40 -0.54 13.63
N ALA A 4 -4.76 -1.80 13.43
CA ALA A 4 -6.07 -2.39 13.73
C ALA A 4 -6.37 -2.59 15.23
N LYS A 5 -5.88 -1.70 16.10
CA LYS A 5 -6.37 -1.60 17.47
C LYS A 5 -6.64 -0.15 17.72
N ASP A 6 -7.92 0.26 17.73
CA ASP A 6 -8.38 1.36 18.58
C ASP A 6 -9.92 1.55 18.55
N SER A 7 -10.51 1.06 19.65
CA SER A 7 -11.60 1.55 20.52
C SER A 7 -12.73 2.49 20.02
N LYS A 8 -13.83 2.52 20.79
CA LYS A 8 -14.94 3.51 20.72
C LYS A 8 -14.49 4.98 20.78
N ASN A 9 -13.20 5.26 21.02
CA ASN A 9 -12.65 6.59 21.30
C ASN A 9 -11.81 7.17 20.14
N THR A 10 -11.85 6.55 18.95
CA THR A 10 -11.06 7.02 17.80
C THR A 10 -11.95 7.53 16.68
N PHE A 11 -11.64 8.73 16.17
CA PHE A 11 -12.33 9.36 15.04
C PHE A 11 -11.35 9.60 13.89
N TYR A 12 -11.65 9.02 12.74
CA TYR A 12 -10.86 9.19 11.52
C TYR A 12 -11.50 10.25 10.63
N TYR A 13 -10.68 11.14 10.06
CA TYR A 13 -11.13 12.23 9.19
C TYR A 13 -10.14 12.51 8.07
N GLY A 14 -10.64 12.78 6.86
CA GLY A 14 -9.86 12.99 5.64
C GLY A 14 -10.73 12.90 4.37
N PRO A 15 -10.13 12.64 3.19
CA PRO A 15 -8.75 13.01 2.91
C PRO A 15 -8.61 14.51 2.97
N PHE A 16 -7.38 14.94 3.19
CA PHE A 16 -7.01 16.33 3.05
C PHE A 16 -6.84 16.69 1.57
N PRO A 17 -7.28 17.89 1.13
CA PRO A 17 -7.12 18.33 -0.25
C PRO A 17 -5.67 18.23 -0.71
N SER A 18 -5.43 17.72 -1.93
CA SER A 18 -4.09 17.63 -2.52
C SER A 18 -3.45 19.02 -2.62
N GLY A 19 -2.15 19.10 -2.29
CA GLY A 19 -1.39 20.36 -2.31
C GLY A 19 -1.49 21.22 -1.05
N TYR A 20 -2.34 20.86 -0.08
CA TYR A 20 -2.45 21.56 1.21
C TYR A 20 -2.13 20.60 2.36
N GLY A 21 -1.01 20.80 3.04
CA GLY A 21 -0.66 19.96 4.20
C GLY A 21 -1.73 20.01 5.29
N ALA A 22 -1.89 18.95 6.09
CA ALA A 22 -2.84 18.88 7.21
C ALA A 22 -2.51 19.85 8.38
N LYS A 23 -1.43 20.62 8.27
CA LYS A 23 -0.93 21.48 9.34
C LYS A 23 -1.86 22.64 9.69
N PRO A 24 -2.47 23.39 8.73
CA PRO A 24 -3.35 24.51 9.07
C PRO A 24 -4.59 24.07 9.84
N ILE A 25 -5.23 22.97 9.41
CA ILE A 25 -6.40 22.43 10.12
C ILE A 25 -6.02 21.87 11.48
N LEU A 26 -4.90 21.17 11.61
CA LEU A 26 -4.42 20.67 12.89
C LEU A 26 -4.20 21.82 13.88
N LYS A 27 -3.48 22.87 13.46
CA LYS A 27 -3.24 24.03 14.31
C LYS A 27 -4.55 24.74 14.68
N LEU A 28 -5.49 24.86 13.75
CA LEU A 28 -6.81 25.45 14.02
C LEU A 28 -7.59 24.66 15.08
N LEU A 29 -7.65 23.33 14.94
CA LEU A 29 -8.34 22.46 15.90
C LEU A 29 -7.68 22.52 17.28
N GLN A 30 -6.35 22.52 17.32
CA GLN A 30 -5.59 22.69 18.55
C GLN A 30 -5.93 24.03 19.20
N HIS A 31 -5.85 25.13 18.46
CA HIS A 31 -6.19 26.47 18.94
C HIS A 31 -7.60 26.55 19.53
N GLU A 32 -8.58 25.86 18.93
CA GLU A 32 -9.98 25.89 19.36
C GLU A 32 -10.34 24.98 20.53
N THR A 33 -9.49 24.00 20.87
CA THR A 33 -9.85 22.93 21.83
C THR A 33 -8.81 22.61 22.88
N LEU A 34 -7.54 22.94 22.64
CA LEU A 34 -6.43 22.68 23.56
C LEU A 34 -5.87 23.96 24.19
N TYR A 35 -6.23 25.14 23.67
CA TYR A 35 -5.72 26.42 24.13
C TYR A 35 -6.87 27.37 24.50
N GLU A 36 -6.62 28.19 25.53
CA GLU A 36 -7.49 29.28 25.95
C GLU A 36 -6.60 30.50 26.25
N ASN A 37 -6.91 31.65 25.64
CA ASN A 37 -6.11 32.87 25.74
C ASN A 37 -4.60 32.66 25.44
N GLY A 38 -4.29 31.76 24.50
CA GLY A 38 -2.92 31.43 24.09
C GLY A 38 -2.18 30.46 25.03
N LEU A 39 -2.81 29.99 26.11
CA LEU A 39 -2.22 29.05 27.06
C LEU A 39 -2.85 27.66 26.90
N LEU A 40 -2.02 26.62 27.09
CA LEU A 40 -2.50 25.25 27.06
C LEU A 40 -3.46 25.02 28.23
N ILE A 41 -4.65 24.49 27.93
CA ILE A 41 -5.67 24.19 28.92
C ILE A 41 -5.16 23.04 29.82
N LYS A 42 -5.13 23.27 31.13
CA LYS A 42 -4.81 22.26 32.14
C LYS A 42 -6.09 21.86 32.86
N ASN A 43 -6.71 20.75 32.44
CA ASN A 43 -7.93 20.22 33.04
C ASN A 43 -7.82 18.69 33.22
N LYS A 44 -8.26 18.17 34.37
CA LYS A 44 -8.25 16.72 34.70
C LYS A 44 -9.61 16.05 34.50
N ASP A 45 -10.68 16.81 34.28
CA ASP A 45 -12.02 16.27 34.06
C ASP A 45 -12.13 15.55 32.72
N TYR A 46 -12.56 14.29 32.77
CA TYR A 46 -12.77 13.45 31.59
C TYR A 46 -13.91 13.97 30.70
N ASN A 47 -15.00 14.48 31.29
CA ASN A 47 -16.15 14.96 30.54
C ASN A 47 -15.81 16.21 29.73
N PHE A 48 -14.95 17.07 30.26
CA PHE A 48 -14.40 18.21 29.54
C PHE A 48 -13.70 17.79 28.23
N TRP A 49 -12.82 16.79 28.30
CA TRP A 49 -12.08 16.33 27.12
C TRP A 49 -12.95 15.57 26.11
N ILE A 50 -13.98 14.85 26.58
CA ILE A 50 -15.03 14.31 25.70
C ILE A 50 -15.70 15.44 24.91
N ASN A 51 -16.05 16.54 25.57
CA ASN A 51 -16.69 17.67 24.92
C ASN A 51 -15.77 18.33 23.87
N GLN A 52 -14.48 18.48 24.19
CA GLN A 52 -13.49 18.96 23.21
C GLN A 52 -13.36 18.03 22.00
N PHE A 53 -13.33 16.71 22.23
CA PHE A 53 -13.32 15.71 21.18
C PHE A 53 -14.58 15.77 20.30
N ASN A 54 -15.76 15.89 20.91
CA ASN A 54 -17.02 16.04 20.20
C ASN A 54 -17.06 17.34 19.38
N LYS A 55 -16.53 18.45 19.92
CA LYS A 55 -16.39 19.73 19.21
C LYS A 55 -15.52 19.57 17.95
N ILE A 56 -14.37 18.88 18.06
CA ILE A 56 -13.53 18.56 16.89
C ILE A 56 -14.32 17.75 15.86
N LYS A 57 -15.05 16.72 16.31
CA LYS A 57 -15.86 15.86 15.44
C LYS A 57 -16.93 16.65 14.71
N GLU A 58 -17.61 17.58 15.37
CA GLU A 58 -18.63 18.46 14.76
C GLU A 58 -18.04 19.42 13.73
N ILE A 59 -16.91 20.05 14.04
CA ILE A 59 -16.18 20.95 13.11
C ILE A 59 -15.81 20.18 11.85
N LEU A 60 -15.20 19.02 12.01
CA LEU A 60 -14.72 18.21 10.91
C LEU A 60 -15.89 17.60 10.11
N SER A 61 -16.95 17.14 10.75
CA SER A 61 -18.14 16.58 10.06
C SER A 61 -19.09 17.64 9.48
N PHE A 62 -18.79 18.92 9.62
CA PHE A 62 -19.63 20.05 9.18
C PHE A 62 -21.09 19.98 9.62
N LYS A 63 -21.39 19.29 10.72
CA LYS A 63 -22.75 19.20 11.27
C LYS A 63 -23.30 20.56 11.69
N ASN A 64 -22.42 21.45 12.14
CA ASN A 64 -22.76 22.83 12.45
C ASN A 64 -22.42 23.73 11.25
N ASN A 65 -23.44 24.10 10.49
CA ASN A 65 -23.28 25.01 9.34
C ASN A 65 -22.84 26.43 9.72
N ASN A 66 -22.95 26.82 11.00
CA ASN A 66 -22.60 28.17 11.45
C ASN A 66 -21.12 28.34 11.80
N TYR A 67 -20.37 27.26 12.05
CA TYR A 67 -18.98 27.35 12.50
C TYR A 67 -18.06 28.09 11.52
N ILE A 68 -18.25 27.89 10.20
CA ILE A 68 -17.49 28.64 9.18
C ILE A 68 -17.79 30.14 9.28
N ASN A 69 -19.04 30.52 9.52
CA ASN A 69 -19.45 31.92 9.65
C ASN A 69 -18.89 32.53 10.95
N GLU A 70 -18.94 31.79 12.06
CA GLU A 70 -18.32 32.21 13.33
C GLU A 70 -16.81 32.43 13.17
N LEU A 71 -16.11 31.50 12.53
CA LEU A 71 -14.67 31.62 12.28
C LEU A 71 -14.34 32.79 11.33
N THR A 72 -15.21 33.04 10.34
CA THR A 72 -15.10 34.20 9.44
C THR A 72 -15.21 35.50 10.25
N ASN A 73 -16.17 35.57 11.17
CA ASN A 73 -16.36 36.74 12.03
C ASN A 73 -15.16 36.95 12.98
N LYS A 74 -14.64 35.88 13.60
CA LYS A 74 -13.42 35.95 14.43
C LYS A 74 -12.22 36.48 13.65
N MET A 75 -12.06 36.04 12.40
CA MET A 75 -10.99 36.51 11.50
C MET A 75 -11.12 38.02 11.23
N HIS A 76 -12.33 38.51 10.93
CA HIS A 76 -12.57 39.93 10.71
C HIS A 76 -12.37 40.77 11.99
N GLN A 77 -12.79 40.27 13.15
CA GLN A 77 -12.55 40.93 14.44
C GLN A 77 -11.05 41.05 14.74
N ALA A 78 -10.27 39.97 14.54
CA ALA A 78 -8.82 40.01 14.71
C ALA A 78 -8.17 41.05 13.78
N ALA A 79 -8.63 41.15 12.52
CA ALA A 79 -8.15 42.16 11.58
C ALA A 79 -8.49 43.60 12.04
N ASN A 80 -9.71 43.83 12.51
CA ASN A 80 -10.15 45.13 13.04
C ASN A 80 -9.36 45.55 14.29
N ASN A 81 -8.99 44.58 15.13
CA ASN A 81 -8.17 44.80 16.32
C ASN A 81 -6.65 44.88 16.02
N MET A 82 -6.26 44.97 14.75
CA MET A 82 -4.86 44.99 14.30
C MET A 82 -4.03 43.75 14.71
N GLN A 83 -4.70 42.62 14.99
CA GLN A 83 -4.07 41.33 15.32
C GLN A 83 -3.81 40.53 14.04
N PHE A 84 -2.91 41.02 13.20
CA PHE A 84 -2.72 40.49 11.84
C PHE A 84 -2.26 39.02 11.78
N GLU A 85 -1.44 38.57 12.74
CA GLU A 85 -1.00 37.17 12.81
C GLU A 85 -2.18 36.22 13.08
N LEU A 86 -3.07 36.61 13.99
CA LEU A 86 -4.27 35.84 14.32
C LEU A 86 -5.25 35.85 13.14
N ALA A 87 -5.46 36.99 12.49
CA ALA A 87 -6.29 37.09 11.30
C ALA A 87 -5.77 36.20 10.16
N LEU A 88 -4.46 36.19 9.92
CA LEU A 88 -3.79 35.35 8.93
C LEU A 88 -3.98 33.85 9.24
N PHE A 89 -3.74 33.48 10.50
CA PHE A 89 -3.94 32.11 10.99
C PHE A 89 -5.39 31.61 10.77
N LEU A 90 -6.37 32.42 11.15
CA LEU A 90 -7.80 32.09 11.01
C LEU A 90 -8.20 32.01 9.53
N ARG A 91 -7.71 32.93 8.68
CA ARG A 91 -7.94 32.91 7.22
C ARG A 91 -7.44 31.62 6.58
N ASP A 92 -6.23 31.18 6.94
CA ASP A 92 -5.63 29.98 6.37
C ASP A 92 -6.41 28.72 6.80
N GLY A 93 -6.83 28.66 8.07
CA GLY A 93 -7.71 27.60 8.57
C GLY A 93 -9.08 27.57 7.88
N LEU A 94 -9.69 28.74 7.67
CA LEU A 94 -10.98 28.90 7.01
C LEU A 94 -10.93 28.52 5.52
N THR A 95 -9.88 28.93 4.81
CA THR A 95 -9.66 28.54 3.41
C THR A 95 -9.61 27.02 3.28
N TYR A 96 -8.95 26.36 4.22
CA TYR A 96 -8.83 24.91 4.25
C TYR A 96 -10.16 24.21 4.58
N LEU A 97 -10.88 24.69 5.59
CA LEU A 97 -12.20 24.16 5.97
C LEU A 97 -13.21 24.27 4.83
N LYS A 98 -13.22 25.38 4.07
CA LYS A 98 -14.10 25.54 2.91
C LYS A 98 -13.80 24.51 1.82
N LYS A 99 -12.52 24.28 1.50
CA LYS A 99 -12.10 23.23 0.55
C LYS A 99 -12.47 21.82 1.00
N LEU A 100 -12.31 21.53 2.29
CA LEU A 100 -12.77 20.28 2.88
C LEU A 100 -14.29 20.11 2.71
N LYS A 101 -15.08 21.16 2.96
CA LYS A 101 -16.54 21.14 2.80
C LYS A 101 -16.95 20.90 1.35
N GLU A 102 -16.30 21.55 0.39
CA GLU A 102 -16.54 21.38 -1.05
C GLU A 102 -16.29 19.94 -1.52
N SER A 103 -15.25 19.29 -0.99
CA SER A 103 -14.95 17.88 -1.30
C SER A 103 -15.90 16.86 -0.66
N GLN A 104 -16.76 17.28 0.29
CA GLN A 104 -17.68 16.41 1.04
C GLN A 104 -19.13 16.45 0.54
N ILE A 105 -19.41 17.11 -0.58
CA ILE A 105 -20.78 17.21 -1.10
C ILE A 105 -21.21 15.89 -1.77
N ILE A 106 -21.86 15.04 -0.94
CA ILE A 106 -23.10 14.27 -1.18
C ILE A 106 -22.98 13.19 -2.27
N GLU A 107 -22.69 11.91 -1.98
CA GLU A 107 -23.71 10.83 -1.78
C GLU A 107 -23.09 9.48 -1.30
N LEU A 108 -21.79 9.39 -1.00
CA LEU A 108 -21.13 8.11 -0.66
C LEU A 108 -21.32 7.64 0.79
N SER A 109 -21.90 8.50 1.65
CA SER A 109 -21.97 8.30 3.10
C SER A 109 -22.94 7.21 3.55
N GLN A 110 -23.76 6.64 2.65
CA GLN A 110 -24.65 5.53 2.98
C GLN A 110 -23.91 4.18 3.10
N TYR A 111 -22.68 4.08 2.58
CA TYR A 111 -21.88 2.84 2.64
C TYR A 111 -20.78 2.95 3.71
N LYS A 112 -20.61 1.88 4.51
CA LYS A 112 -19.62 1.87 5.61
C LYS A 112 -18.20 1.81 5.03
N ASN A 113 -17.93 0.93 4.07
CA ASN A 113 -16.64 0.82 3.36
C ASN A 113 -16.84 0.43 1.87
N ILE A 114 -16.27 1.20 0.93
CA ILE A 114 -16.25 0.89 -0.50
C ILE A 114 -14.82 0.96 -1.02
N ASP A 115 -14.42 0.04 -1.90
CA ASP A 115 -13.26 0.26 -2.76
C ASP A 115 -13.69 0.33 -4.22
N VAL A 116 -13.09 1.23 -5.00
CA VAL A 116 -13.37 1.40 -6.43
C VAL A 116 -12.16 0.90 -7.20
N PHE A 117 -12.35 -0.11 -8.02
CA PHE A 117 -11.31 -0.73 -8.83
C PHE A 117 -11.60 -0.49 -10.32
N ALA A 118 -10.69 0.24 -10.96
CA ALA A 118 -10.66 0.40 -12.41
C ALA A 118 -9.41 -0.27 -12.97
N TYR A 119 -9.53 -0.94 -14.11
CA TYR A 119 -8.42 -1.56 -14.81
C TYR A 119 -8.52 -1.40 -16.33
N LYS A 120 -7.36 -1.52 -16.98
CA LYS A 120 -7.21 -1.59 -18.43
C LYS A 120 -6.12 -2.62 -18.74
N THR A 121 -6.36 -3.42 -19.75
CA THR A 121 -5.38 -4.39 -20.27
C THR A 121 -4.57 -3.76 -21.39
N ASP A 122 -3.27 -4.00 -21.39
CA ASP A 122 -2.36 -3.63 -22.47
C ASP A 122 -1.31 -4.74 -22.64
N GLU A 123 -1.37 -5.44 -23.77
CA GLU A 123 -0.53 -6.61 -24.11
C GLU A 123 -0.40 -7.62 -22.95
N LYS A 124 0.75 -7.62 -22.26
CA LYS A 124 1.10 -8.56 -21.19
C LYS A 124 0.82 -8.00 -19.79
N LEU A 125 0.12 -6.88 -19.68
CA LEU A 125 -0.06 -6.15 -18.43
C LEU A 125 -1.52 -5.73 -18.21
N ILE A 126 -1.88 -5.63 -16.95
CA ILE A 126 -3.09 -4.99 -16.47
C ILE A 126 -2.66 -3.76 -15.66
N PHE A 127 -3.07 -2.59 -16.12
CA PHE A 127 -2.94 -1.35 -15.36
C PHE A 127 -4.19 -1.20 -14.51
N ALA A 128 -4.03 -0.91 -13.24
CA ALA A 128 -5.15 -0.78 -12.31
C ALA A 128 -4.99 0.43 -11.39
N THR A 129 -6.12 1.03 -11.05
CA THR A 129 -6.24 2.04 -9.99
C THR A 129 -7.28 1.59 -8.98
N VAL A 130 -6.90 1.63 -7.70
CA VAL A 130 -7.79 1.36 -6.58
C VAL A 130 -7.96 2.62 -5.74
N LEU A 131 -9.21 3.07 -5.59
CA LEU A 131 -9.59 4.16 -4.70
C LEU A 131 -10.28 3.58 -3.47
N PHE A 132 -9.78 3.93 -2.29
CA PHE A 132 -10.29 3.41 -1.03
C PHE A 132 -11.22 4.40 -0.36
N TYR A 133 -12.50 4.09 -0.24
CA TYR A 133 -13.50 4.92 0.43
C TYR A 133 -13.93 4.30 1.76
N ARG A 134 -13.84 5.04 2.86
CA ARG A 134 -14.33 4.61 4.17
C ARG A 134 -15.29 5.68 4.69
N TYR A 135 -16.52 5.32 5.03
CA TYR A 135 -17.57 6.28 5.40
C TYR A 135 -17.77 7.41 4.37
N GLY A 136 -17.71 7.04 3.08
CA GLY A 136 -17.82 7.96 1.95
C GLY A 136 -16.61 8.86 1.67
N ILE A 137 -15.51 8.65 2.40
CA ILE A 137 -14.30 9.46 2.34
C ILE A 137 -13.18 8.70 1.60
N LEU A 138 -12.56 9.30 0.58
CA LEU A 138 -11.41 8.72 -0.13
C LEU A 138 -10.16 8.73 0.78
N ILE A 139 -9.83 7.63 1.44
CA ILE A 139 -8.70 7.56 2.36
C ILE A 139 -7.36 7.24 1.68
N ASN A 140 -7.38 6.65 0.48
CA ASN A 140 -6.17 6.24 -0.22
C ASN A 140 -6.40 6.04 -1.73
N LYS A 141 -5.34 6.20 -2.53
CA LYS A 141 -5.29 5.85 -3.95
C LYS A 141 -4.04 5.00 -4.20
N VAL A 142 -4.20 3.88 -4.90
CA VAL A 142 -3.09 3.02 -5.28
C VAL A 142 -3.15 2.74 -6.78
N ASN A 143 -2.07 3.04 -7.48
CA ASN A 143 -1.88 2.66 -8.88
C ASN A 143 -0.97 1.43 -8.94
N LEU A 144 -1.33 0.47 -9.77
CA LEU A 144 -0.68 -0.83 -9.85
C LEU A 144 -0.53 -1.25 -11.32
N THR A 145 0.54 -1.97 -11.58
CA THR A 145 0.69 -2.74 -12.81
C THR A 145 0.83 -4.20 -12.43
N ILE A 146 -0.07 -5.02 -12.95
CA ILE A 146 -0.21 -6.44 -12.66
C ILE A 146 0.15 -7.19 -13.94
N PRO A 147 1.11 -8.12 -13.91
CA PRO A 147 1.41 -8.92 -15.09
C PRO A 147 0.26 -9.85 -15.45
N LEU A 148 -0.04 -9.95 -16.74
CA LEU A 148 -1.05 -10.85 -17.27
C LEU A 148 -0.57 -12.32 -17.18
N GLY A 149 -1.45 -13.16 -16.64
CA GLY A 149 -1.36 -14.60 -16.50
C GLY A 149 -1.75 -15.34 -17.79
N LEU A 150 -2.41 -16.50 -17.64
CA LEU A 150 -3.00 -17.22 -18.78
C LEU A 150 -4.21 -16.47 -19.33
N SER A 151 -4.98 -15.84 -18.44
CA SER A 151 -6.16 -15.05 -18.76
C SER A 151 -6.30 -13.82 -17.86
N VAL A 152 -7.19 -12.90 -18.26
CA VAL A 152 -7.50 -11.70 -17.47
C VAL A 152 -8.23 -12.08 -16.18
N ASP A 153 -9.19 -12.99 -16.24
CA ASP A 153 -9.94 -13.50 -15.07
C ASP A 153 -9.02 -14.15 -14.03
N GLU A 154 -8.10 -15.02 -14.44
CA GLU A 154 -7.15 -15.66 -13.53
C GLU A 154 -6.26 -14.61 -12.86
N SER A 155 -5.77 -13.65 -13.63
CA SER A 155 -4.88 -12.59 -13.13
C SER A 155 -5.61 -11.68 -12.13
N LEU A 156 -6.85 -11.30 -12.43
CA LEU A 156 -7.68 -10.49 -11.54
C LEU A 156 -8.06 -11.26 -10.28
N ARG A 157 -8.39 -12.56 -10.37
CA ARG A 157 -8.65 -13.43 -9.22
C ARG A 157 -7.45 -13.45 -8.28
N VAL A 158 -6.27 -13.81 -8.79
CA VAL A 158 -5.03 -13.86 -8.01
C VAL A 158 -4.73 -12.51 -7.39
N PHE A 159 -4.91 -11.43 -8.15
CA PHE A 159 -4.78 -10.07 -7.64
C PHE A 159 -5.73 -9.82 -6.46
N PHE A 160 -7.03 -10.08 -6.57
CA PHE A 160 -8.00 -9.80 -5.51
C PHE A 160 -7.75 -10.63 -4.23
N GLU A 161 -7.37 -11.90 -4.36
CA GLU A 161 -7.03 -12.75 -3.21
C GLU A 161 -5.81 -12.20 -2.47
N GLN A 162 -4.74 -11.88 -3.22
CA GLN A 162 -3.48 -11.42 -2.64
C GLN A 162 -3.53 -9.97 -2.16
N PHE A 163 -4.32 -9.14 -2.84
CA PHE A 163 -4.45 -7.72 -2.51
C PHE A 163 -5.26 -7.53 -1.23
N TYR A 164 -6.24 -8.38 -0.95
CA TYR A 164 -7.05 -8.32 0.27
C TYR A 164 -6.62 -9.32 1.36
N GLU A 165 -5.57 -10.12 1.17
CA GLU A 165 -5.03 -11.06 2.18
C GLU A 165 -4.72 -10.37 3.53
N ASP A 166 -4.17 -9.15 3.48
CA ASP A 166 -3.78 -8.35 4.65
C ASP A 166 -4.63 -7.07 4.84
N LYS A 167 -5.77 -6.96 4.14
CA LYS A 167 -6.63 -5.77 4.14
C LYS A 167 -8.07 -6.11 4.51
N ILE A 168 -8.77 -5.14 5.08
CA ILE A 168 -10.21 -5.25 5.32
C ILE A 168 -10.93 -5.19 3.96
N LEU A 169 -11.64 -6.26 3.62
CA LEU A 169 -12.51 -6.31 2.46
C LEU A 169 -13.62 -5.25 2.61
N PRO A 170 -13.88 -4.41 1.59
CA PRO A 170 -14.96 -3.42 1.66
C PRO A 170 -16.33 -4.10 1.60
N ASP A 171 -17.38 -3.39 1.98
CA ASP A 171 -18.75 -3.91 1.86
C ASP A 171 -19.13 -4.11 0.39
N ASN A 172 -18.62 -3.25 -0.50
CA ASN A 172 -18.81 -3.34 -1.94
C ASN A 172 -17.53 -2.93 -2.70
N LEU A 173 -17.24 -3.65 -3.78
CA LEU A 173 -16.22 -3.34 -4.77
C LEU A 173 -16.90 -2.73 -6.00
N ILE A 174 -16.73 -1.42 -6.19
CA ILE A 174 -17.24 -0.73 -7.37
C ILE A 174 -16.26 -0.99 -8.52
N VAL A 175 -16.76 -1.54 -9.63
CA VAL A 175 -15.96 -1.99 -10.77
C VAL A 175 -16.58 -1.57 -12.09
N GLN A 176 -15.79 -1.65 -13.16
CA GLN A 176 -16.31 -1.53 -14.53
C GLN A 176 -17.22 -2.72 -14.88
N GLU A 177 -18.19 -2.54 -15.78
CA GLU A 177 -19.18 -3.56 -16.15
C GLU A 177 -18.53 -4.81 -16.74
N GLU A 178 -17.44 -4.65 -17.48
CA GLU A 178 -16.71 -5.74 -18.12
C GLU A 178 -16.14 -6.74 -17.10
N LEU A 179 -15.81 -6.29 -15.87
CA LEU A 179 -15.28 -7.16 -14.82
C LEU A 179 -16.32 -8.17 -14.34
N LEU A 180 -17.60 -7.80 -14.36
CA LEU A 180 -18.70 -8.67 -13.93
C LEU A 180 -18.91 -9.86 -14.88
N ASN A 181 -18.36 -9.82 -16.09
CA ASN A 181 -18.43 -10.92 -17.05
C ASN A 181 -17.38 -12.01 -16.78
N PHE A 182 -16.41 -11.77 -15.88
CA PHE A 182 -15.43 -12.78 -15.48
C PHE A 182 -15.94 -13.60 -14.31
N ASP A 183 -15.83 -14.93 -14.43
CA ASP A 183 -15.94 -15.81 -13.28
C ASP A 183 -14.60 -15.85 -12.54
N LEU A 184 -14.45 -14.96 -11.56
CA LEU A 184 -13.24 -14.89 -10.75
C LEU A 184 -13.16 -16.02 -9.71
N ASN A 185 -14.22 -16.81 -9.49
CA ASN A 185 -14.26 -17.87 -8.46
C ASN A 185 -13.72 -17.41 -7.08
N LEU A 186 -14.04 -16.18 -6.69
CA LEU A 186 -13.67 -15.59 -5.39
C LEU A 186 -14.68 -16.00 -4.31
N SER A 187 -14.31 -15.85 -3.03
CA SER A 187 -15.25 -16.09 -1.94
C SER A 187 -16.49 -15.19 -2.06
N SER A 188 -17.64 -15.67 -1.60
CA SER A 188 -18.92 -14.95 -1.65
C SER A 188 -18.95 -13.63 -0.85
N GLU A 189 -17.90 -13.34 -0.09
CA GLU A 189 -17.71 -12.08 0.62
C GLU A 189 -17.38 -10.92 -0.35
N TYR A 190 -16.78 -11.22 -1.51
CA TYR A 190 -16.49 -10.22 -2.54
C TYR A 190 -17.77 -9.80 -3.26
N LYS A 191 -18.24 -8.58 -2.97
CA LYS A 191 -19.46 -8.03 -3.57
C LYS A 191 -19.11 -7.00 -4.63
N PHE A 192 -19.10 -7.41 -5.89
CA PHE A 192 -18.85 -6.51 -7.02
C PHE A 192 -20.12 -5.79 -7.45
N ILE A 193 -20.02 -4.49 -7.70
CA ILE A 193 -21.12 -3.64 -8.19
C ILE A 193 -20.60 -2.80 -9.35
N SER A 194 -21.35 -2.76 -10.46
CA SER A 194 -21.10 -1.81 -11.56
C SER A 194 -22.23 -0.77 -11.64
N PRO A 195 -22.03 0.43 -11.07
CA PRO A 195 -23.04 1.48 -11.06
C PRO A 195 -23.15 2.16 -12.43
N LYS A 196 -24.38 2.37 -12.92
CA LYS A 196 -24.64 3.06 -14.20
C LYS A 196 -24.91 4.56 -14.05
N ILE A 197 -25.40 4.99 -12.88
CA ILE A 197 -25.75 6.38 -12.56
C ILE A 197 -25.43 6.70 -11.09
N GLY A 198 -25.58 7.97 -10.71
CA GLY A 198 -25.41 8.43 -9.32
C GLY A 198 -23.95 8.51 -8.88
N THR A 199 -23.72 8.65 -7.58
CA THR A 199 -22.36 8.93 -7.09
C THR A 199 -21.41 7.75 -7.13
N ASN A 200 -21.92 6.52 -7.00
CA ASN A 200 -21.09 5.32 -7.23
C ASN A 200 -20.52 5.31 -8.66
N LYS A 201 -21.29 5.79 -9.66
CA LYS A 201 -20.80 5.98 -11.03
C LYS A 201 -19.76 7.10 -11.10
N LYS A 202 -19.98 8.25 -10.45
CA LYS A 202 -19.00 9.36 -10.43
C LYS A 202 -17.63 8.94 -9.86
N VAL A 203 -17.60 8.13 -8.79
CA VAL A 203 -16.32 7.65 -8.23
C VAL A 203 -15.65 6.60 -9.12
N LEU A 204 -16.43 5.79 -9.84
CA LEU A 204 -15.90 4.89 -10.86
C LEU A 204 -15.27 5.69 -12.01
N ASP A 205 -15.94 6.74 -12.48
CA ASP A 205 -15.39 7.63 -13.52
C ASP A 205 -14.10 8.31 -13.08
N LEU A 206 -14.02 8.73 -11.81
CA LEU A 206 -12.79 9.26 -11.23
C LEU A 206 -11.67 8.21 -11.17
N ALA A 207 -11.99 6.95 -10.85
CA ALA A 207 -11.01 5.86 -10.87
C ALA A 207 -10.49 5.58 -12.29
N ILE A 208 -11.37 5.58 -13.28
CA ILE A 208 -11.02 5.42 -14.71
C ILE A 208 -10.16 6.60 -15.19
N LEU A 209 -10.48 7.84 -14.80
CA LEU A 209 -9.66 9.01 -15.13
C LEU A 209 -8.25 8.90 -14.54
N ASN A 210 -8.13 8.49 -13.27
CA ASN A 210 -6.84 8.27 -12.62
C ASN A 210 -6.05 7.12 -13.27
N LEU A 211 -6.74 6.06 -13.68
CA LEU A 211 -6.15 4.94 -14.40
C LEU A 211 -5.57 5.39 -15.76
N ASN A 212 -6.32 6.20 -16.51
CA ASN A 212 -5.85 6.71 -17.80
C ASN A 212 -4.63 7.62 -17.63
N ASP A 213 -4.63 8.52 -16.63
CA ASP A 213 -3.48 9.36 -16.30
C ASP A 213 -2.24 8.52 -15.92
N TYR A 214 -2.44 7.45 -15.13
CA TYR A 214 -1.38 6.51 -14.77
C TYR A 214 -0.82 5.77 -16.00
N TYR A 215 -1.71 5.25 -16.84
CA TYR A 215 -1.36 4.54 -18.06
C TYR A 215 -0.53 5.44 -18.98
N GLU A 216 -1.01 6.63 -19.33
CA GLU A 216 -0.32 7.57 -20.23
C GLU A 216 1.10 7.90 -19.75
N LYS A 217 1.29 8.05 -18.44
CA LYS A 217 2.60 8.37 -17.85
C LYS A 217 3.57 7.20 -17.83
N GLU A 218 3.09 5.99 -17.56
CA GLU A 218 3.97 4.88 -17.16
C GLU A 218 4.06 3.73 -18.19
N HIS A 219 3.08 3.57 -19.10
CA HIS A 219 2.99 2.39 -19.95
C HIS A 219 4.24 2.15 -20.83
N LEU A 220 4.77 3.19 -21.49
CA LEU A 220 5.99 3.07 -22.31
C LEU A 220 7.23 2.74 -21.47
N VAL A 221 7.34 3.35 -20.29
CA VAL A 221 8.47 3.12 -19.38
C VAL A 221 8.46 1.66 -18.91
N ILE A 222 7.29 1.17 -18.50
CA ILE A 222 7.11 -0.20 -18.02
C ILE A 222 7.30 -1.21 -19.16
N LYS A 223 6.80 -0.93 -20.36
CA LYS A 223 7.01 -1.79 -21.54
C LYS A 223 8.49 -1.96 -21.88
N ASN A 224 9.23 -0.85 -21.92
CA ASN A 224 10.68 -0.90 -22.13
C ASN A 224 11.42 -1.67 -21.01
N GLN A 225 10.93 -1.60 -19.77
CA GLN A 225 11.47 -2.39 -18.66
C GLN A 225 11.13 -3.88 -18.81
N LEU A 226 9.92 -4.23 -19.27
CA LEU A 226 9.53 -5.62 -19.55
C LEU A 226 10.44 -6.25 -20.59
N ASP A 227 10.67 -5.57 -21.71
CA ASP A 227 11.46 -6.12 -22.81
C ASP A 227 12.91 -6.39 -22.38
N LYS A 228 13.50 -5.46 -21.62
CA LYS A 228 14.82 -5.66 -21.00
C LYS A 228 14.80 -6.82 -20.00
N ALA A 229 13.79 -6.86 -19.13
CA ALA A 229 13.69 -7.88 -18.11
C ALA A 229 13.45 -9.28 -18.70
N SER A 230 12.74 -9.38 -19.82
CA SER A 230 12.51 -10.65 -20.53
C SER A 230 13.82 -11.25 -21.00
N ASN A 231 14.69 -10.46 -21.64
CA ASN A 231 16.00 -10.94 -22.10
C ASN A 231 16.89 -11.40 -20.94
N MET A 232 16.87 -10.67 -19.82
CA MET A 232 17.61 -11.05 -18.61
C MET A 232 17.05 -12.35 -18.00
N LEU A 233 15.73 -12.48 -17.93
CA LEU A 233 15.08 -13.70 -17.44
C LEU A 233 15.38 -14.90 -18.33
N ASP A 234 15.35 -14.74 -19.65
CA ASP A 234 15.67 -15.83 -20.58
C ASP A 234 17.11 -16.30 -20.42
N SER A 235 18.03 -15.37 -20.21
CA SER A 235 19.44 -15.67 -19.98
C SER A 235 19.65 -16.39 -18.64
N LEU A 236 18.98 -15.94 -17.58
CA LEU A 236 18.99 -16.61 -16.27
C LEU A 236 18.32 -17.99 -16.33
N ASN A 237 17.19 -18.13 -17.04
CA ASN A 237 16.47 -19.40 -17.18
C ASN A 237 17.30 -20.44 -17.93
N LYS A 238 18.00 -20.01 -19.00
CA LYS A 238 18.95 -20.86 -19.74
C LYS A 238 20.12 -21.29 -18.85
N TYR A 239 20.68 -20.35 -18.08
CA TYR A 239 21.78 -20.64 -17.16
C TYR A 239 21.39 -21.66 -16.08
N LEU A 240 20.24 -21.44 -15.43
CA LEU A 240 19.74 -22.31 -14.36
C LEU A 240 19.07 -23.59 -14.88
N ASN A 241 18.87 -23.71 -16.19
CA ASN A 241 18.18 -24.82 -16.86
C ASN A 241 16.81 -25.16 -16.22
N LEU A 242 16.01 -24.13 -15.96
CA LEU A 242 14.68 -24.29 -15.37
C LEU A 242 13.61 -24.46 -16.44
N PRO A 243 12.52 -25.22 -16.18
CA PRO A 243 11.44 -25.42 -17.15
C PRO A 243 10.69 -24.12 -17.47
N LYS A 244 10.68 -23.16 -16.52
CA LYS A 244 9.99 -21.88 -16.58
C LYS A 244 10.62 -20.96 -15.54
N LEU A 245 10.73 -19.66 -15.85
CA LEU A 245 11.13 -18.64 -14.89
C LEU A 245 10.30 -17.37 -15.07
N LYS A 246 9.17 -17.30 -14.35
CA LYS A 246 8.25 -16.16 -14.39
C LYS A 246 8.16 -15.47 -13.03
N ASN A 247 7.89 -16.23 -11.98
CA ASN A 247 7.64 -15.71 -10.64
C ASN A 247 8.85 -16.00 -9.75
N ILE A 248 9.57 -14.95 -9.38
CA ILE A 248 10.77 -15.02 -8.54
C ILE A 248 10.46 -14.32 -7.22
N VAL A 249 10.76 -14.95 -6.09
CA VAL A 249 10.72 -14.29 -4.78
C VAL A 249 12.14 -14.11 -4.26
N VAL A 250 12.46 -12.87 -3.87
CA VAL A 250 13.75 -12.50 -3.28
C VAL A 250 13.53 -12.20 -1.80
N PHE A 251 14.27 -12.88 -0.94
CA PHE A 251 14.27 -12.63 0.50
C PHE A 251 15.50 -11.82 0.89
N ASP A 252 15.26 -10.64 1.47
CA ASP A 252 16.27 -9.72 1.98
C ASP A 252 15.98 -9.41 3.46
N ASN A 253 17.02 -9.34 4.28
CA ASN A 253 16.93 -9.03 5.70
C ASN A 253 17.56 -7.67 5.95
N SER A 254 16.75 -6.69 6.35
CA SER A 254 17.25 -5.36 6.73
C SER A 254 17.51 -5.31 8.23
N ASN A 255 18.79 -5.21 8.63
CA ASN A 255 19.20 -5.06 10.02
C ASN A 255 19.56 -3.60 10.32
N ILE A 256 18.60 -2.83 10.84
CA ILE A 256 18.91 -1.56 11.50
C ILE A 256 18.96 -1.84 13.01
N ASN A 257 20.17 -1.99 13.53
CA ASN A 257 20.52 -1.98 14.96
C ASN A 257 19.90 -3.07 15.87
N ASN A 258 19.62 -4.28 15.38
CA ASN A 258 19.24 -5.49 16.16
C ASN A 258 18.05 -5.37 17.15
N ILE A 259 17.34 -4.25 17.22
CA ILE A 259 16.24 -4.05 18.18
C ILE A 259 14.90 -4.50 17.59
N ASN A 260 14.74 -4.46 16.25
CA ASN A 260 13.54 -4.93 15.54
C ASN A 260 13.91 -5.38 14.12
N PRO A 261 14.42 -6.62 13.93
CA PRO A 261 14.74 -7.12 12.60
C PRO A 261 13.50 -7.23 11.73
N VAL A 262 13.62 -6.80 10.47
CA VAL A 262 12.53 -6.87 9.47
C VAL A 262 13.04 -7.60 8.25
N GLY A 263 12.35 -8.72 7.94
CA GLY A 263 12.52 -9.46 6.70
C GLY A 263 11.59 -8.95 5.61
N VAL A 264 12.04 -8.97 4.37
CA VAL A 264 11.28 -8.52 3.21
C VAL A 264 11.28 -9.59 2.14
N ALA A 265 10.09 -9.97 1.66
CA ALA A 265 9.92 -10.75 0.44
C ALA A 265 9.53 -9.80 -0.70
N ILE A 266 10.40 -9.74 -1.71
CA ILE A 266 10.25 -8.92 -2.91
C ILE A 266 9.91 -9.87 -4.05
N VAL A 267 8.73 -9.74 -4.64
CA VAL A 267 8.30 -10.62 -5.73
C VAL A 267 8.48 -9.94 -7.07
N TYR A 268 9.06 -10.67 -8.02
CA TYR A 268 9.14 -10.31 -9.42
C TYR A 268 8.26 -11.27 -10.22
N THR A 269 7.48 -10.73 -11.15
CA THR A 269 6.67 -11.52 -12.09
C THR A 269 7.01 -11.03 -13.50
N ASN A 270 7.43 -11.95 -14.38
CA ASN A 270 7.98 -11.61 -15.70
C ASN A 270 9.11 -10.57 -15.62
N GLY A 271 9.93 -10.64 -14.56
CA GLY A 271 11.12 -9.79 -14.41
C GLY A 271 10.80 -8.37 -13.91
N ILE A 272 9.53 -8.05 -13.68
CA ILE A 272 9.09 -6.78 -13.10
C ILE A 272 8.68 -6.95 -11.65
N LYS A 273 9.05 -5.94 -10.84
CA LYS A 273 8.66 -5.80 -9.45
C LYS A 273 7.14 -5.82 -9.29
N ASN A 274 6.61 -6.92 -8.76
CA ASN A 274 5.21 -7.05 -8.42
C ASN A 274 4.97 -6.54 -6.98
N LYS A 275 4.82 -5.22 -6.83
CA LYS A 275 4.65 -4.56 -5.51
C LYS A 275 3.44 -5.06 -4.73
N SER A 276 2.40 -5.55 -5.40
CA SER A 276 1.20 -6.09 -4.74
C SER A 276 1.50 -7.38 -3.95
N LEU A 277 2.52 -8.11 -4.38
CA LEU A 277 3.00 -9.35 -3.79
C LEU A 277 4.10 -9.18 -2.74
N TYR A 278 4.50 -7.94 -2.45
CA TYR A 278 5.54 -7.70 -1.46
C TYR A 278 5.01 -8.04 -0.06
N ARG A 279 5.86 -8.63 0.76
CA ARG A 279 5.55 -8.88 2.16
C ARG A 279 6.70 -8.41 3.04
N LYS A 280 6.36 -7.88 4.22
CA LYS A 280 7.31 -7.49 5.24
C LYS A 280 6.96 -8.21 6.52
N PHE A 281 7.96 -8.75 7.19
CA PHE A 281 7.79 -9.58 8.38
C PHE A 281 8.56 -8.97 9.52
N ASN A 282 7.90 -8.73 10.65
CA ASN A 282 8.61 -8.51 11.90
C ASN A 282 9.23 -9.84 12.31
N LEU A 283 10.55 -9.86 12.45
CA LEU A 283 11.31 -11.05 12.85
C LEU A 283 11.57 -11.02 14.35
N GLU A 284 11.72 -12.19 14.94
CA GLU A 284 12.10 -12.33 16.34
C GLU A 284 13.60 -12.03 16.46
N ALA A 285 13.95 -11.03 17.29
CA ALA A 285 15.32 -10.62 17.50
C ALA A 285 16.14 -11.71 18.21
N LEU A 286 17.33 -11.99 17.68
CA LEU A 286 18.23 -13.02 18.19
C LEU A 286 19.55 -12.39 18.64
N ASN A 287 20.07 -12.86 19.78
CA ASN A 287 21.30 -12.36 20.38
C ASN A 287 22.58 -13.07 19.86
N GLU A 288 22.47 -13.86 18.79
CA GLU A 288 23.55 -14.74 18.30
C GLU A 288 24.21 -14.27 17.00
N ARG A 289 25.45 -14.70 16.77
CA ARG A 289 26.26 -14.39 15.56
C ARG A 289 25.66 -14.91 14.24
N SER A 290 24.69 -15.82 14.28
CA SER A 290 24.05 -16.44 13.10
C SER A 290 22.66 -15.87 12.79
N ALA A 291 22.36 -14.64 13.25
CA ALA A 291 21.05 -14.03 13.13
C ALA A 291 20.51 -14.00 11.68
N ASP A 292 21.37 -13.73 10.69
CA ASP A 292 20.92 -13.60 9.29
C ASP A 292 20.38 -14.91 8.69
N VAL A 293 20.93 -16.05 9.09
CA VAL A 293 20.48 -17.38 8.63
C VAL A 293 19.10 -17.69 9.20
N GLU A 294 18.91 -17.45 10.50
CA GLU A 294 17.61 -17.68 11.16
C GLU A 294 16.56 -16.67 10.67
N TYR A 295 16.95 -15.44 10.33
CA TYR A 295 16.06 -14.45 9.71
C TYR A 295 15.56 -14.88 8.32
N ILE A 296 16.40 -15.53 7.50
CA ILE A 296 15.95 -16.14 6.23
C ILE A 296 14.91 -17.22 6.49
N LYS A 297 15.17 -18.14 7.43
CA LYS A 297 14.22 -19.19 7.81
C LYS A 297 12.88 -18.60 8.27
N GLN A 298 12.89 -17.60 9.16
CA GLN A 298 11.67 -16.96 9.64
C GLN A 298 10.90 -16.27 8.50
N SER A 299 11.60 -15.56 7.60
CA SER A 299 10.98 -14.85 6.48
C SER A 299 10.33 -15.80 5.48
N ILE A 300 11.03 -16.87 5.10
CA ILE A 300 10.52 -17.91 4.20
C ILE A 300 9.33 -18.63 4.84
N SER A 301 9.45 -19.01 6.11
CA SER A 301 8.36 -19.67 6.84
C SER A 301 7.11 -18.81 6.87
N LYS A 302 7.24 -17.52 7.24
CA LYS A 302 6.10 -16.60 7.28
C LYS A 302 5.48 -16.35 5.91
N PHE A 303 6.30 -16.16 4.88
CA PHE A 303 5.82 -15.93 3.51
C PHE A 303 5.04 -17.12 2.96
N PHE A 304 5.59 -18.33 3.05
CA PHE A 304 4.93 -19.50 2.47
C PHE A 304 3.84 -20.10 3.35
N SER A 305 3.82 -19.84 4.66
CA SER A 305 2.71 -20.25 5.53
C SER A 305 1.43 -19.47 5.27
N SER A 306 1.52 -18.20 4.86
CA SER A 306 0.33 -17.41 4.49
C SER A 306 -0.08 -17.63 3.02
N ASN A 307 0.83 -18.16 2.20
CA ASN A 307 0.61 -18.32 0.77
C ASN A 307 -0.21 -19.58 0.45
N LYS A 308 -1.37 -19.40 -0.20
CA LYS A 308 -2.24 -20.51 -0.60
C LYS A 308 -1.68 -21.34 -1.76
N ASN A 309 -0.85 -20.74 -2.63
CA ASN A 309 -0.33 -21.40 -3.83
C ASN A 309 1.20 -21.29 -3.95
N PRO A 310 1.97 -21.99 -3.10
CA PRO A 310 3.44 -21.96 -3.18
C PRO A 310 4.01 -22.39 -4.54
N LYS A 311 3.27 -23.20 -5.30
CA LYS A 311 3.67 -23.71 -6.63
C LYS A 311 3.70 -22.63 -7.72
N ASP A 312 3.16 -21.44 -7.44
CA ASP A 312 3.17 -20.35 -8.41
C ASP A 312 4.55 -19.71 -8.57
N TYR A 313 5.49 -19.96 -7.64
CA TYR A 313 6.85 -19.42 -7.66
C TYR A 313 7.82 -20.42 -8.31
N ASP A 314 8.63 -19.92 -9.23
CA ASP A 314 9.56 -20.73 -10.02
C ASP A 314 11.00 -20.69 -9.47
N LEU A 315 11.34 -19.66 -8.68
CA LEU A 315 12.67 -19.48 -8.10
C LEU A 315 12.62 -18.67 -6.80
N VAL A 316 13.40 -19.11 -5.81
CA VAL A 316 13.69 -18.34 -4.59
C VAL A 316 15.12 -17.82 -4.67
N ILE A 317 15.30 -16.55 -4.34
CA ILE A 317 16.62 -15.93 -4.21
C ILE A 317 16.81 -15.54 -2.75
N ALA A 318 17.86 -16.08 -2.12
CA ALA A 318 18.32 -15.65 -0.81
C ALA A 318 19.38 -14.56 -0.97
N ASP A 319 19.19 -13.40 -0.33
CA ASP A 319 20.20 -12.34 -0.28
C ASP A 319 21.28 -12.72 0.74
N GLY A 320 22.30 -13.43 0.28
CA GLY A 320 23.34 -14.02 1.11
C GLY A 320 24.12 -15.11 0.39
N GLY A 321 25.12 -15.64 1.10
CA GLY A 321 25.98 -16.72 0.60
C GLY A 321 25.41 -18.11 0.83
N ILE A 322 26.30 -19.10 0.71
CA ILE A 322 25.98 -20.53 0.84
C ILE A 322 25.17 -20.89 2.09
N GLN A 323 25.44 -20.25 3.23
CA GLN A 323 24.73 -20.53 4.48
C GLN A 323 23.25 -20.15 4.40
N GLN A 324 22.95 -18.98 3.84
CA GLN A 324 21.57 -18.52 3.64
C GLN A 324 20.83 -19.37 2.61
N VAL A 325 21.51 -19.77 1.52
CA VAL A 325 20.93 -20.65 0.49
C VAL A 325 20.60 -22.03 1.07
N ASN A 326 21.50 -22.61 1.86
CA ASN A 326 21.26 -23.90 2.51
C ASN A 326 20.07 -23.86 3.47
N GLU A 327 19.96 -22.80 4.28
CA GLU A 327 18.85 -22.66 5.21
C GLU A 327 17.52 -22.43 4.48
N ALA A 328 17.53 -21.66 3.39
CA ALA A 328 16.36 -21.49 2.53
C ALA A 328 15.91 -22.84 1.93
N LYS A 329 16.84 -23.63 1.36
CA LYS A 329 16.56 -24.99 0.85
C LYS A 329 15.97 -25.90 1.94
N LYS A 330 16.54 -25.88 3.15
CA LYS A 330 16.08 -26.67 4.30
C LYS A 330 14.68 -26.25 4.77
N THR A 331 14.42 -24.95 4.82
CA THR A 331 13.12 -24.40 5.24
C THR A 331 12.03 -24.78 4.26
N LEU A 332 12.25 -24.60 2.96
CA LEU A 332 11.29 -25.01 1.92
C LEU A 332 11.00 -26.51 1.97
N LYS A 333 12.04 -27.34 2.16
CA LYS A 333 11.88 -28.79 2.33
C LYS A 333 11.02 -29.14 3.54
N THR A 334 11.19 -28.43 4.66
CA THR A 334 10.37 -28.62 5.88
C THR A 334 8.90 -28.27 5.64
N LEU A 335 8.62 -27.31 4.75
CA LEU A 335 7.27 -26.91 4.33
C LEU A 335 6.71 -27.80 3.20
N ASN A 336 7.42 -28.85 2.78
CA ASN A 336 7.09 -29.67 1.61
C ASN A 336 6.94 -28.87 0.30
N ILE A 337 7.74 -27.81 0.14
CA ILE A 337 7.77 -26.95 -1.04
C ILE A 337 9.05 -27.25 -1.83
N ASN A 338 8.90 -27.56 -3.12
CA ASN A 338 10.02 -27.87 -4.01
C ASN A 338 10.21 -26.75 -5.03
N ILE A 339 10.89 -25.68 -4.61
CA ILE A 339 11.27 -24.55 -5.47
C ILE A 339 12.80 -24.43 -5.48
N PRO A 340 13.45 -24.26 -6.64
CA PRO A 340 14.88 -24.00 -6.73
C PRO A 340 15.30 -22.76 -5.93
N VAL A 341 16.52 -22.78 -5.37
CA VAL A 341 17.06 -21.68 -4.57
C VAL A 341 18.45 -21.32 -5.06
N ILE A 342 18.66 -20.02 -5.31
CA ILE A 342 19.97 -19.42 -5.58
C ILE A 342 20.32 -18.35 -4.54
N GLY A 343 21.59 -17.97 -4.46
CA GLY A 343 22.08 -16.91 -3.58
C GLY A 343 22.63 -15.71 -4.34
N LEU A 344 22.50 -14.52 -3.76
CA LEU A 344 23.20 -13.31 -4.22
C LEU A 344 24.23 -12.89 -3.18
N VAL A 345 25.50 -12.93 -3.54
CA VAL A 345 26.61 -12.50 -2.68
C VAL A 345 26.95 -11.05 -3.01
N LYS A 346 26.84 -10.16 -2.03
CA LYS A 346 27.20 -8.74 -2.15
C LYS A 346 28.67 -8.51 -1.75
N ASN A 347 29.30 -7.51 -2.37
CA ASN A 347 30.59 -6.98 -1.92
C ASN A 347 30.43 -5.97 -0.77
N GLU A 348 31.54 -5.44 -0.28
CA GLU A 348 31.61 -4.43 0.80
C GLU A 348 30.84 -3.13 0.48
N PHE A 349 30.56 -2.87 -0.79
CA PHE A 349 29.78 -1.71 -1.26
C PHE A 349 28.29 -2.05 -1.52
N HIS A 350 27.80 -3.18 -1.01
CA HIS A 350 26.44 -3.70 -1.24
C HIS A 350 26.07 -3.91 -2.72
N LYS A 351 27.05 -4.06 -3.61
CA LYS A 351 26.82 -4.45 -5.01
C LYS A 351 26.97 -5.96 -5.15
N THR A 352 26.11 -6.61 -5.93
CA THR A 352 26.22 -8.05 -6.18
C THR A 352 27.57 -8.36 -6.85
N LYS A 353 28.33 -9.27 -6.24
CA LYS A 353 29.64 -9.76 -6.69
C LYS A 353 29.54 -11.13 -7.34
N ALA A 354 28.75 -12.02 -6.74
CA ALA A 354 28.65 -13.40 -7.17
C ALA A 354 27.23 -13.96 -6.99
N LEU A 355 26.94 -14.99 -7.77
CA LEU A 355 25.76 -15.83 -7.69
C LEU A 355 26.16 -17.14 -7.01
N ILE A 356 25.36 -17.64 -6.08
CA ILE A 356 25.40 -19.05 -5.68
C ILE A 356 24.36 -19.78 -6.53
N ASP A 357 24.77 -20.66 -7.43
CA ASP A 357 23.86 -21.37 -8.34
C ASP A 357 23.13 -22.55 -7.67
N LEU A 358 22.38 -23.32 -8.47
CA LEU A 358 21.60 -24.46 -7.98
C LEU A 358 22.49 -25.58 -7.43
N ASP A 359 23.69 -25.72 -7.97
CA ASP A 359 24.70 -26.72 -7.62
C ASP A 359 25.62 -26.26 -6.48
N MET A 360 25.34 -25.09 -5.90
CA MET A 360 26.08 -24.46 -4.80
C MET A 360 27.48 -23.94 -5.19
N ASN A 361 27.71 -23.70 -6.48
CA ASN A 361 28.93 -23.04 -6.96
C ASN A 361 28.81 -21.53 -6.79
N GLU A 362 29.88 -20.87 -6.35
CA GLU A 362 29.99 -19.41 -6.37
C GLU A 362 30.53 -18.97 -7.73
N ILE A 363 29.76 -18.16 -8.45
CA ILE A 363 30.10 -17.68 -9.79
C ILE A 363 30.14 -16.16 -9.77
N HIS A 364 31.27 -15.57 -10.15
CA HIS A 364 31.39 -14.13 -10.21
C HIS A 364 30.60 -13.57 -11.40
N ILE A 365 29.90 -12.46 -11.17
CA ILE A 365 29.05 -11.85 -12.22
C ILE A 365 29.87 -11.40 -13.43
N ASN A 366 31.15 -11.07 -13.25
CA ASN A 366 32.04 -10.73 -14.36
C ASN A 366 32.35 -11.92 -15.28
N ASP A 367 32.16 -13.15 -14.79
CA ASP A 367 32.37 -14.39 -15.54
C ASP A 367 31.08 -14.86 -16.23
N LEU A 368 29.96 -14.19 -15.96
CA LEU A 368 28.66 -14.45 -16.55
C LEU A 368 28.43 -13.46 -17.69
N GLU A 369 28.36 -13.96 -18.93
CA GLU A 369 27.80 -13.22 -20.07
C GLU A 369 26.26 -13.14 -19.93
N LEU A 370 25.77 -12.47 -18.88
CA LEU A 370 24.34 -12.30 -18.56
C LEU A 370 23.82 -10.89 -18.84
#